data_AF-A0A6N8HRC0-F1
#
_entry.id   AF-A0A6N8HRC0-F1
#
_cell.length_a   1.000
_cell.length_b   1.000
_cell.length_c   1.000
_cell.angle_alpha   90.00
_cell.angle_beta   90.00
_cell.angle_gamma   90.00
#
_symmetry.space_group_name_H-M   'P 1'
#
loop_
_entity.id
_entity.type
_entity.pdbx_description
1 polymer ?
#
loop_
_entity_poly.entity_id
_entity_poly.type
_entity_poly.pdbx_seq_one_letter_code
_entity_poly.pdbx_strand_id
1 'polypeptide(L)'
;MEDQNLFKIMDVPGFDQKIGELVSMMNYARFTTLNAVKGLTVEQLDYLQDENSNTIGSLLLHMAAVEFGFQVEIFDERKPNDEEKKKWGAAYALGIEVVRR
;
A
#
# COMPACT_ATOMS: atom_id res chain seq x y z
N MET A 1 -8.42 -17.91 5.26
CA MET A 1 -9.37 -17.03 5.98
C MET A 1 -10.73 -17.36 5.40
N GLU A 2 -11.68 -17.85 6.20
CA GLU A 2 -13.05 -18.06 5.72
C GLU A 2 -13.66 -16.70 5.34
N ASP A 3 -14.36 -16.65 4.20
CA ASP A 3 -14.84 -15.44 3.54
C ASP A 3 -15.73 -14.54 4.45
N GLN A 4 -16.36 -15.15 5.48
CA GLN A 4 -17.21 -14.42 6.44
C GLN A 4 -16.45 -13.64 7.52
N ASN A 5 -15.17 -13.94 7.76
CA ASN A 5 -14.39 -13.31 8.82
C ASN A 5 -13.74 -12.00 8.38
N LEU A 6 -13.62 -11.78 7.07
CA LEU A 6 -12.97 -10.60 6.51
C LEU A 6 -13.68 -9.27 6.82
N PHE A 7 -15.01 -9.31 6.98
CA PHE A 7 -15.84 -8.12 7.19
C PHE A 7 -16.05 -7.76 8.66
N LYS A 8 -15.29 -8.38 9.56
CA LYS A 8 -15.35 -8.14 11.01
C LYS A 8 -13.94 -7.79 11.50
N ILE A 9 -13.85 -6.87 12.46
CA ILE A 9 -12.62 -6.65 13.21
C ILE A 9 -12.58 -7.72 14.31
N MET A 10 -11.58 -8.58 14.25
CA MET A 10 -11.45 -9.71 15.17
C MET A 10 -9.99 -10.00 15.51
N ASP A 11 -9.78 -10.74 16.59
CA ASP A 11 -8.46 -11.20 16.97
C ASP A 11 -7.88 -12.15 15.92
N VAL A 12 -6.56 -12.08 15.73
CA VAL A 12 -5.82 -12.95 14.80
C VAL A 12 -4.91 -13.85 15.62
N PRO A 13 -5.03 -15.19 15.51
CA PRO A 13 -4.19 -16.11 16.27
C PRO A 13 -2.70 -15.85 16.05
N GLY A 14 -1.94 -15.79 17.15
CA GLY A 14 -0.50 -15.50 17.14
C GLY A 14 -0.13 -14.03 17.33
N PHE A 15 -1.11 -13.13 17.48
CA PHE A 15 -0.89 -11.72 17.81
C PHE A 15 -1.53 -11.33 19.14
N ASP A 16 -0.97 -10.32 19.82
CA ASP A 16 -1.65 -9.63 20.91
C ASP A 16 -2.97 -9.03 20.42
N GLN A 17 -3.97 -8.92 21.30
CA GLN A 17 -5.33 -8.50 20.95
C GLN A 17 -5.37 -7.26 20.03
N LYS A 18 -4.72 -6.16 20.43
CA LYS A 18 -4.72 -4.92 19.64
C LYS A 18 -3.94 -5.01 18.34
N ILE A 19 -2.89 -5.82 18.30
CA ILE A 19 -2.15 -6.09 17.06
C ILE A 19 -3.01 -6.97 16.14
N GLY A 20 -3.72 -7.96 16.68
CA GLY A 20 -4.65 -8.79 15.93
C GLY A 20 -5.77 -7.97 15.29
N GLU A 21 -6.38 -7.06 16.05
CA GLU A 21 -7.39 -6.12 15.51
C GLU A 21 -6.82 -5.28 14.35
N LEU A 22 -5.59 -4.74 14.47
CA LEU A 22 -4.93 -4.00 13.39
C LEU A 22 -4.64 -4.88 12.17
N VAL A 23 -4.14 -6.11 12.38
CA VAL A 23 -3.91 -7.07 11.29
C VAL A 23 -5.23 -7.38 10.57
N SER A 24 -6.33 -7.54 11.30
CA SER A 24 -7.67 -7.73 10.72
C SER A 24 -8.09 -6.56 9.83
N MET A 25 -7.89 -5.32 10.30
CA MET A 25 -8.18 -4.10 9.52
C MET A 25 -7.30 -4.02 8.26
N MET A 26 -6.01 -4.31 8.38
CA MET A 26 -5.06 -4.28 7.25
C MET A 26 -5.38 -5.36 6.20
N ASN A 27 -5.84 -6.54 6.63
CA ASN A 27 -6.31 -7.58 5.72
C ASN A 27 -7.52 -7.12 4.91
N TYR A 28 -8.48 -6.44 5.56
CA TYR A 28 -9.64 -5.87 4.88
C TYR A 28 -9.25 -4.77 3.88
N ALA A 29 -8.36 -3.85 4.29
CA ALA A 29 -7.86 -2.81 3.42
C ALA A 29 -7.16 -3.39 2.18
N ARG A 30 -6.28 -4.38 2.36
CA ARG A 30 -5.61 -5.08 1.25
C ARG A 30 -6.61 -5.75 0.31
N PHE A 31 -7.58 -6.48 0.85
CA PHE A 31 -8.57 -7.19 0.05
C PHE A 31 -9.42 -6.23 -0.81
N THR A 32 -9.93 -5.17 -0.20
CA THR A 32 -10.79 -4.21 -0.90
C THR A 32 -10.02 -3.43 -1.96
N THR A 33 -8.77 -3.03 -1.69
CA THR A 33 -7.88 -2.43 -2.69
C THR A 33 -7.64 -3.36 -3.88
N LEU A 34 -7.30 -4.63 -3.63
CA LEU A 34 -7.07 -5.60 -4.72
C LEU A 34 -8.33 -5.88 -5.53
N ASN A 35 -9.50 -5.93 -4.89
CA ASN A 35 -10.76 -6.08 -5.60
C ASN A 35 -11.11 -4.84 -6.44
N ALA A 36 -10.81 -3.63 -5.96
CA ALA A 36 -11.08 -2.40 -6.69
C ALA A 36 -10.32 -2.30 -8.02
N VAL A 37 -9.13 -2.90 -8.08
CA VAL A 37 -8.27 -2.88 -9.29
C VAL A 37 -8.30 -4.20 -10.07
N LYS A 38 -9.15 -5.15 -9.66
CA LYS A 38 -9.21 -6.48 -10.26
C LYS A 38 -9.70 -6.40 -11.71
N GLY A 39 -8.87 -6.91 -12.62
CA GLY A 39 -9.19 -6.97 -14.04
C GLY A 39 -8.91 -5.67 -14.81
N LEU A 40 -8.32 -4.65 -14.16
CA LEU A 40 -7.80 -3.49 -14.88
C LEU A 40 -6.61 -3.89 -15.75
N THR A 41 -6.59 -3.35 -16.96
CA THR A 41 -5.46 -3.41 -17.89
C THR A 41 -4.34 -2.46 -17.46
N VAL A 42 -3.14 -2.63 -18.00
CA VAL A 42 -2.02 -1.71 -17.72
C VAL A 42 -2.37 -0.29 -18.15
N GLU A 43 -3.01 -0.14 -19.31
CA GLU A 43 -3.44 1.16 -19.83
C GLU A 43 -4.45 1.86 -18.91
N GLN A 44 -5.32 1.09 -18.24
CA GLN A 44 -6.24 1.64 -17.24
C GLN A 44 -5.54 1.98 -15.92
N LEU A 45 -4.52 1.22 -15.53
CA LEU A 45 -3.70 1.54 -14.36
C LEU A 45 -2.88 2.81 -14.56
N ASP A 46 -2.43 3.06 -15.78
CA ASP A 46 -1.63 4.22 -16.17
C ASP A 46 -2.47 5.42 -16.64
N TYR A 47 -3.81 5.30 -16.62
CA TYR A 47 -4.70 6.40 -16.96
C TYR A 47 -4.48 7.59 -16.02
N LEU A 48 -4.33 8.78 -16.61
CA LEU A 48 -4.16 10.05 -15.92
C LEU A 48 -5.30 11.01 -16.31
N GLN A 49 -6.11 11.40 -15.33
CA GLN A 49 -7.27 12.28 -15.55
C GLN A 49 -6.87 13.70 -15.95
N ASP A 50 -5.89 14.28 -15.25
CA ASP A 50 -5.29 15.58 -15.52
C ASP A 50 -3.84 15.64 -15.00
N GLU A 51 -3.13 16.72 -15.33
CA GLU A 51 -1.72 16.91 -14.98
C GLU A 51 -1.40 16.94 -13.47
N ASN A 52 -2.41 17.13 -12.62
CA ASN A 52 -2.28 17.19 -11.16
C ASN A 52 -2.77 15.90 -10.48
N SER A 53 -3.24 14.92 -11.26
CA SER A 53 -3.76 13.65 -10.78
C SER A 53 -2.64 12.61 -10.58
N ASN A 54 -2.98 11.53 -9.88
CA ASN A 54 -2.16 10.34 -9.79
C ASN A 54 -2.82 9.21 -10.56
N THR A 55 -2.04 8.38 -11.26
CA THR A 55 -2.57 7.17 -11.88
C THR A 55 -2.93 6.14 -10.81
N ILE A 56 -3.76 5.16 -11.15
CA ILE A 56 -4.07 4.08 -10.21
C ILE A 56 -2.80 3.30 -9.85
N GLY A 57 -1.93 3.06 -10.85
CA GLY A 57 -0.64 2.42 -10.65
C GLY A 57 0.27 3.17 -9.67
N SER A 58 0.32 4.51 -9.74
CA SER A 58 1.14 5.30 -8.81
C SER A 58 0.60 5.27 -7.38
N LEU A 59 -0.72 5.28 -7.20
CA LEU A 59 -1.35 5.16 -5.88
C LEU A 59 -1.11 3.77 -5.25
N LEU A 60 -1.19 2.70 -6.04
CA LEU A 60 -0.87 1.35 -5.57
C LEU A 60 0.61 1.24 -5.15
N LEU A 61 1.51 1.82 -5.93
CA LEU A 61 2.93 1.83 -5.62
C LEU A 61 3.24 2.68 -4.37
N HIS A 62 2.51 3.78 -4.17
CA HIS A 62 2.60 4.59 -2.96
C HIS A 62 2.23 3.80 -1.71
N MET A 63 1.13 3.04 -1.73
CA MET A 63 0.75 2.19 -0.59
C MET A 63 1.88 1.21 -0.22
N ALA A 64 2.51 0.58 -1.21
CA ALA A 64 3.64 -0.32 -0.99
C ALA A 64 4.89 0.41 -0.46
N ALA A 65 5.17 1.62 -0.97
CA ALA A 65 6.28 2.45 -0.50
C ALA A 65 6.09 2.91 0.95
N VAL A 66 4.86 3.25 1.35
CA VAL A 66 4.51 3.65 2.71
C VAL A 66 4.63 2.46 3.67
N GLU A 67 4.11 1.28 3.30
CA GLU A 67 4.30 0.05 4.08
C GLU A 67 5.79 -0.23 4.31
N PHE A 68 6.60 -0.18 3.25
CA PHE A 68 8.04 -0.34 3.34
C PHE A 68 8.70 0.69 4.27
N GLY A 69 8.35 1.98 4.11
CA GLY A 69 8.89 3.06 4.92
C GLY A 69 8.62 2.87 6.41
N PHE A 70 7.39 2.53 6.77
CA PHE A 70 7.02 2.24 8.16
C PHE A 70 7.72 1.00 8.72
N GLN A 71 7.91 -0.05 7.92
CA GLN A 71 8.67 -1.23 8.37
C GLN A 71 10.11 -0.87 8.72
N VAL A 72 10.77 -0.09 7.85
CA VAL A 72 12.15 0.37 8.09
C VAL A 72 12.23 1.26 9.33
N GLU A 73 11.29 2.18 9.51
CA GLU A 73 11.29 3.09 10.65
C GLU A 73 10.98 2.37 11.98
N ILE A 74 9.99 1.47 12.00
CA ILE A 74 9.48 0.86 13.23
C ILE A 74 10.29 -0.39 13.61
N PHE A 75 10.66 -1.24 12.65
CA PHE A 75 11.31 -2.52 12.94
C PHE A 75 12.84 -2.44 12.86
N ASP A 76 13.38 -1.64 11.95
CA ASP A 76 14.83 -1.46 11.83
C ASP A 76 15.34 -0.20 12.56
N GLU A 77 14.44 0.61 13.12
CA GLU A 77 14.74 1.86 13.86
C GLU A 77 15.67 2.82 13.10
N ARG A 78 15.52 2.87 11.76
CA ARG A 78 16.37 3.66 10.88
C ARG A 78 15.57 4.39 9.82
N LYS A 79 16.25 5.23 9.05
CA LYS A 79 15.72 5.82 7.82
C LYS A 79 16.07 4.94 6.62
N PRO A 80 15.29 5.03 5.51
CA PRO A 80 15.68 4.40 4.26
C PRO A 80 17.09 4.84 3.83
N ASN A 81 17.89 3.88 3.37
CA ASN A 81 19.20 4.12 2.79
C ASN A 81 19.07 4.68 1.36
N ASP A 82 20.18 5.00 0.72
CA ASP A 82 20.15 5.67 -0.58
C ASP A 82 19.63 4.77 -1.73
N GLU A 83 19.86 3.46 -1.66
CA GLU A 83 19.29 2.51 -2.62
C GLU A 83 17.77 2.39 -2.46
N GLU A 84 17.31 2.32 -1.21
CA GLU A 84 15.89 2.25 -0.87
C GLU A 84 15.17 3.55 -1.25
N LYS A 85 15.76 4.72 -0.98
CA LYS A 85 15.23 6.02 -1.46
C LYS A 85 15.17 6.09 -2.97
N LYS A 86 16.20 5.60 -3.67
CA LYS A 86 16.19 5.55 -5.14
C LYS A 86 15.07 4.66 -5.68
N LYS A 87 14.77 3.56 -4.98
CA LYS A 87 13.72 2.63 -5.37
C LYS A 87 12.31 3.15 -5.05
N TRP A 88 12.11 3.68 -3.85
CA TRP A 88 10.79 3.96 -3.28
C TRP A 88 10.45 5.45 -3.17
N GLY A 89 11.43 6.34 -3.22
CA GLY A 89 11.26 7.76 -2.92
C GLY A 89 10.20 8.46 -3.77
N ALA A 90 10.24 8.25 -5.09
CA ALA A 90 9.22 8.80 -5.99
C ALA A 90 7.82 8.32 -5.58
N ALA A 91 7.63 7.01 -5.42
CA ALA A 91 6.35 6.42 -5.03
C ALA A 91 5.87 6.93 -3.66
N TYR A 92 6.78 7.15 -2.72
CA TYR A 92 6.46 7.72 -1.41
C TYR A 92 5.94 9.16 -1.54
N ALA A 93 6.54 9.98 -2.42
CA ALA A 93 6.20 11.39 -2.58
C ALA A 93 4.90 11.65 -3.37
N LEU A 94 4.50 10.74 -4.28
CA LEU A 94 3.40 10.93 -5.23
C LEU A 94 3.60 12.14 -6.18
N GLY A 95 2.61 12.40 -7.04
CA GLY A 95 2.59 13.55 -7.94
C GLY A 95 3.57 13.42 -9.12
N ILE A 96 4.08 14.57 -9.58
CA ILE A 96 4.89 14.67 -10.80
C ILE A 96 6.14 13.77 -10.73
N GLU A 97 6.66 13.50 -9.53
CA GLU A 97 7.84 12.63 -9.35
C GLU A 97 7.57 11.16 -9.73
N VAL A 98 6.32 10.70 -9.72
CA VAL A 98 5.96 9.32 -10.07
C VAL A 98 5.57 9.15 -11.54
N VAL A 99 4.97 10.19 -12.14
CA VAL A 99 4.34 10.13 -13.47
C VAL A 99 5.36 10.16 -14.63
N ARG A 100 6.63 10.48 -14.37
CA ARG A 100 7.67 10.64 -15.42
C ARG A 100 8.64 9.46 -15.54
N ARG A 101 8.15 8.21 -15.46
CA ARG A 101 8.93 7.04 -15.88
C ARG A 101 8.85 6.79 -17.37
#